data_AF-A0A084A3F2-F1
#
_entry.id   AF-A0A084A3F2-F1
#
_cell.length_a   1.000
_cell.length_b   1.000
_cell.length_c   1.000
_cell.angle_alpha   90.00
_cell.angle_beta   90.00
_cell.angle_gamma   90.00
#
_symmetry.space_group_name_H-M   'P 1'
#
loop_
_entity.id
_entity.type
_entity.pdbx_description
1 polymer ?
#
loop_
_entity_poly.entity_id
_entity_poly.type
_entity_poly.pdbx_seq_one_letter_code
_entity_poly.pdbx_strand_id
1 'polypeptide(L)'
;MSALYFVSIIAQPLFFIIMGYLDEVGKLSKIEIAFKIKSILMIMILWNVVFSLLKTQYIQQGYILQNGILLNMGIIYLLYPIIVKAINNLKVTAGVFIGLVAIIALLDIFSPLDTTDDPLFISSYSFIWIWSGYYIVGHVLGEAPGRRFTKQPKVLLVAKLLVVPIGISMFFYERYLSTHTLISVAGWFVLEHLHLLAMSLALFVLFDNIDIKNRLIITIVKFISPAMVGVYIVHYSVFYFIITLYDFQSALLKFILLIIVFIVSVLVSRLLLLNRFTARIITF
;
A
#
# COMPACT_ATOMS: atom_id res chain seq x y z
N MET A 1 1.17 6.75 -19.90
CA MET A 1 1.17 6.72 -18.42
C MET A 1 1.34 8.14 -17.88
N SER A 2 0.48 8.59 -16.95
CA SER A 2 0.59 9.92 -16.33
C SER A 2 1.47 9.86 -15.07
N ALA A 3 2.11 10.98 -14.69
CA ALA A 3 2.86 11.09 -13.44
C ALA A 3 2.02 10.76 -12.18
N LEU A 4 0.69 10.78 -12.31
CA LEU A 4 -0.25 10.44 -11.25
C LEU A 4 -0.30 8.94 -10.98
N TYR A 5 -0.25 8.11 -12.02
CA TYR A 5 -0.16 6.65 -11.89
C TYR A 5 1.10 6.24 -11.12
N PHE A 6 2.21 6.92 -11.42
CA PHE A 6 3.51 6.72 -10.78
C PHE A 6 3.49 6.99 -9.26
N VAL A 7 2.77 8.02 -8.80
CA VAL A 7 2.66 8.32 -7.36
C VAL A 7 1.75 7.30 -6.66
N SER A 8 0.69 6.86 -7.33
CA SER A 8 -0.27 5.91 -6.78
C SER A 8 0.31 4.51 -6.55
N ILE A 9 1.20 4.04 -7.42
CA ILE A 9 1.76 2.68 -7.33
C ILE A 9 2.69 2.49 -6.12
N ILE A 10 3.34 3.57 -5.64
CA ILE A 10 4.23 3.56 -4.47
C ILE A 10 3.45 3.56 -3.15
N ALA A 11 2.21 4.04 -3.15
CA ALA A 11 1.42 4.25 -1.94
C ALA A 11 1.07 2.93 -1.22
N GLN A 12 0.72 1.88 -1.96
CA GLN A 12 0.34 0.59 -1.38
C GLN A 12 1.52 -0.13 -0.71
N PRO A 13 2.69 -0.32 -1.36
CA PRO A 13 3.87 -0.88 -0.68
C PRO A 13 4.25 -0.11 0.57
N LEU A 14 4.26 1.24 0.49
CA LEU A 14 4.60 2.09 1.62
C LEU A 14 3.60 1.93 2.78
N PHE A 15 2.30 1.79 2.49
CA PHE A 15 1.27 1.52 3.50
C PHE A 15 1.57 0.22 4.27
N PHE A 16 1.88 -0.89 3.59
CA PHE A 16 2.19 -2.15 4.26
C PHE A 16 3.48 -2.08 5.10
N ILE A 17 4.53 -1.41 4.60
CA ILE A 17 5.77 -1.17 5.37
C ILE A 17 5.46 -0.37 6.64
N ILE A 18 4.68 0.71 6.55
CA ILE A 18 4.33 1.53 7.70
C ILE A 18 3.50 0.74 8.71
N MET A 19 2.52 -0.05 8.25
CA MET A 19 1.71 -0.89 9.15
C MET A 19 2.57 -1.90 9.90
N GLY A 20 3.45 -2.64 9.21
CA GLY A 20 4.37 -3.58 9.87
C GLY A 20 5.28 -2.89 10.88
N TYR A 21 5.80 -1.71 10.54
CA TYR A 21 6.63 -0.92 11.45
C TYR A 21 5.88 -0.50 12.72
N LEU A 22 4.67 0.04 12.57
CA LEU A 22 3.84 0.49 13.69
C LEU A 22 3.41 -0.68 14.60
N ASP A 23 3.10 -1.82 14.01
CA ASP A 23 2.67 -3.01 14.73
C ASP A 23 3.79 -3.62 15.60
N GLU A 24 5.03 -3.64 15.09
CA GLU A 24 6.20 -4.07 15.88
C GLU A 24 6.52 -3.05 17.00
N VAL A 25 6.48 -1.75 16.70
CA VAL A 25 6.70 -0.70 17.71
C VAL A 25 5.62 -0.75 18.80
N GLY A 26 4.37 -1.02 18.42
CA GLY A 26 3.23 -1.15 19.32
C GLY A 26 3.18 -2.46 20.10
N LYS A 27 3.94 -3.49 19.67
CA LYS A 27 3.92 -4.86 20.21
C LYS A 27 2.50 -5.41 20.34
N LEU A 28 1.85 -5.62 19.19
CA LEU A 28 0.48 -6.14 19.10
C LEU A 28 0.23 -7.36 20.01
N SER A 29 -0.77 -7.23 20.87
CA SER A 29 -1.30 -8.34 21.68
C SER A 29 -2.28 -9.20 20.86
N LYS A 30 -2.50 -10.44 21.32
CA LYS A 30 -3.48 -11.35 20.69
C LYS A 30 -4.90 -10.78 20.63
N ILE A 31 -5.28 -9.97 21.64
CA ILE A 31 -6.59 -9.33 21.72
C ILE A 31 -6.72 -8.24 20.65
N GLU A 32 -5.67 -7.43 20.47
CA GLU A 32 -5.64 -6.37 19.45
C GLU A 32 -5.65 -6.95 18.03
N ILE A 33 -4.92 -8.05 17.80
CA ILE A 33 -4.96 -8.79 16.52
C ILE A 33 -6.39 -9.25 16.22
N ALA A 34 -7.07 -9.88 17.20
CA ALA A 34 -8.44 -10.34 17.03
C ALA A 34 -9.40 -9.16 16.77
N PHE A 35 -9.20 -8.03 17.43
CA PHE A 35 -9.98 -6.81 17.20
C PHE A 35 -9.77 -6.25 15.79
N LYS A 36 -8.52 -6.21 15.30
CA LYS A 36 -8.17 -5.79 13.94
C LYS A 36 -8.81 -6.67 12.89
N ILE A 37 -8.71 -8.00 13.03
CA ILE A 37 -9.35 -8.96 12.11
C ILE A 37 -10.87 -8.75 12.10
N LYS A 38 -11.50 -8.67 13.29
CA LYS A 38 -12.95 -8.43 13.38
C LYS A 38 -13.36 -7.12 12.71
N SER A 39 -12.59 -6.05 12.91
CA SER A 39 -12.87 -4.74 12.34
C SER A 39 -12.72 -4.76 10.82
N ILE A 40 -11.67 -5.37 10.29
CA ILE A 40 -11.47 -5.57 8.84
C ILE A 40 -12.66 -6.33 8.23
N LEU A 41 -13.05 -7.46 8.81
CA LEU A 41 -14.19 -8.24 8.31
C LEU A 41 -15.49 -7.45 8.37
N MET A 42 -15.73 -6.70 9.46
CA MET A 42 -16.91 -5.85 9.60
C MET A 42 -16.94 -4.75 8.53
N ILE A 43 -15.83 -4.06 8.29
CA ILE A 43 -15.70 -3.03 7.24
C ILE A 43 -16.00 -3.66 5.88
N MET A 44 -15.35 -4.78 5.55
CA MET A 44 -15.53 -5.46 4.28
C MET A 44 -16.98 -5.88 4.05
N ILE A 45 -17.62 -6.53 5.03
CA ILE A 45 -19.02 -6.98 4.92
C ILE A 45 -19.95 -5.79 4.75
N LEU A 46 -19.83 -4.78 5.61
CA LEU A 46 -20.74 -3.64 5.60
C LEU A 46 -20.70 -2.93 4.25
N TRP A 47 -19.52 -2.58 3.77
CA TRP A 47 -19.40 -1.84 2.53
C TRP A 47 -19.76 -2.70 1.32
N ASN A 48 -19.49 -4.01 1.32
CA ASN A 48 -20.03 -4.90 0.28
C ASN A 48 -21.57 -4.89 0.25
N VAL A 49 -22.24 -4.82 1.41
CA VAL A 49 -23.70 -4.65 1.46
C VAL A 49 -24.13 -3.27 0.95
N VAL A 50 -23.44 -2.20 1.34
CA VAL A 50 -23.73 -0.85 0.83
C VAL A 50 -23.60 -0.79 -0.69
N PHE A 51 -22.57 -1.42 -1.26
CA PHE A 51 -22.34 -1.42 -2.71
C PHE A 51 -23.16 -2.43 -3.49
N SER A 52 -23.66 -3.50 -2.86
CA SER A 52 -24.66 -4.34 -3.53
C SER A 52 -25.99 -3.60 -3.70
N LEU A 53 -26.30 -2.66 -2.80
CA LEU A 53 -27.46 -1.77 -2.88
C LEU A 53 -27.23 -0.61 -3.88
N LEU A 54 -26.02 -0.07 -3.94
CA LEU A 54 -25.64 0.97 -4.90
C LEU A 54 -25.24 0.33 -6.24
N LYS A 55 -26.15 0.29 -7.22
CA LYS A 55 -25.96 -0.29 -8.57
C LYS A 55 -24.98 0.50 -9.47
N THR A 56 -23.93 1.08 -8.90
CA THR A 56 -22.99 1.95 -9.61
C THR A 56 -21.69 1.19 -9.87
N GLN A 57 -21.50 0.79 -11.13
CA GLN A 57 -20.38 -0.05 -11.57
C GLN A 57 -18.98 0.53 -11.22
N TYR A 58 -18.83 1.85 -11.27
CA TYR A 58 -17.56 2.54 -11.00
C TYR A 58 -17.14 2.45 -9.52
N ILE A 59 -18.11 2.59 -8.61
CA ILE A 59 -17.85 2.49 -7.17
C ILE A 59 -17.53 1.04 -6.80
N GLN A 60 -18.21 0.08 -7.42
CA GLN A 60 -17.96 -1.35 -7.22
C GLN A 60 -16.53 -1.76 -7.62
N GLN A 61 -16.02 -1.27 -8.76
CA GLN A 61 -14.65 -1.56 -9.20
C GLN A 61 -13.58 -1.00 -8.26
N GLY A 62 -13.70 0.25 -7.83
CA GLY A 62 -12.79 0.84 -6.84
C GLY A 62 -12.81 0.10 -5.51
N TYR A 63 -14.00 -0.36 -5.10
CA TYR A 63 -14.15 -1.12 -3.86
C TYR A 63 -13.59 -2.54 -3.92
N ILE A 64 -13.55 -3.18 -5.10
CA ILE A 64 -12.88 -4.48 -5.28
C ILE A 64 -11.38 -4.35 -5.00
N LEU A 65 -10.74 -3.30 -5.52
CA LEU A 65 -9.32 -3.00 -5.23
C LEU A 65 -9.10 -2.72 -3.73
N GLN A 66 -10.03 -1.98 -3.12
CA GLN A 66 -9.99 -1.67 -1.69
C GLN A 66 -10.16 -2.91 -0.80
N ASN A 67 -11.11 -3.78 -1.14
CA ASN A 67 -11.31 -5.08 -0.51
C ASN A 67 -10.06 -5.95 -0.63
N GLY A 68 -9.33 -5.87 -1.75
CA GLY A 68 -8.06 -6.57 -1.92
C GLY A 68 -7.03 -6.20 -0.83
N ILE A 69 -6.83 -4.91 -0.55
CA ILE A 69 -5.90 -4.47 0.50
C ILE A 69 -6.39 -4.87 1.89
N LEU A 70 -7.67 -4.66 2.20
CA LEU A 70 -8.24 -5.04 3.50
C LEU A 70 -8.15 -6.55 3.73
N LEU A 71 -8.41 -7.35 2.70
CA LEU A 71 -8.27 -8.80 2.74
C LEU A 71 -6.81 -9.21 3.01
N ASN A 72 -5.85 -8.61 2.30
CA ASN A 72 -4.42 -8.86 2.54
C ASN A 72 -4.02 -8.51 3.98
N MET A 73 -4.49 -7.39 4.52
CA MET A 73 -4.30 -7.05 5.94
C MET A 73 -4.92 -8.11 6.88
N GLY A 74 -6.13 -8.58 6.57
CA GLY A 74 -6.78 -9.66 7.31
C GLY A 74 -5.97 -10.95 7.32
N ILE A 75 -5.43 -11.34 6.16
CA ILE A 75 -4.56 -12.52 6.00
C ILE A 75 -3.25 -12.34 6.78
N ILE A 76 -2.61 -11.16 6.68
CA ILE A 76 -1.39 -10.84 7.44
C ILE A 76 -1.63 -10.99 8.94
N TYR A 77 -2.74 -10.46 9.46
CA TYR A 77 -3.06 -10.58 10.89
C TYR A 77 -3.42 -12.00 11.31
N LEU A 78 -4.07 -12.78 10.45
CA LEU A 78 -4.33 -14.20 10.69
C LEU A 78 -3.02 -14.99 10.81
N LEU A 79 -2.07 -14.70 9.92
CA LEU A 79 -0.75 -15.34 9.86
C LEU A 79 0.29 -14.67 10.78
N TYR A 80 -0.06 -13.59 11.49
CA TYR A 80 0.86 -12.80 12.31
C TYR A 80 1.69 -13.65 13.30
N PRO A 81 1.12 -14.62 14.05
CA PRO A 81 1.91 -15.46 14.94
C PRO A 81 2.98 -16.28 14.21
N ILE A 82 2.69 -16.71 12.99
CA ILE A 82 3.61 -17.46 12.13
C ILE A 82 4.68 -16.50 11.60
N ILE A 83 4.29 -15.31 11.16
CA ILE A 83 5.19 -14.26 10.67
C ILE A 83 6.22 -13.88 11.75
N VAL A 84 5.78 -13.56 12.97
CA VAL A 84 6.67 -13.20 14.08
C VAL A 84 7.62 -14.34 14.43
N LYS A 85 7.13 -15.59 14.45
CA LYS A 85 7.97 -16.77 14.69
C LYS A 85 8.99 -16.99 13.56
N ALA A 86 8.62 -16.69 12.33
CA ALA A 86 9.51 -16.77 11.18
C ALA A 86 10.58 -15.68 11.22
N ILE A 87 10.24 -14.43 11.55
CA ILE A 87 11.17 -13.28 11.65
C ILE A 87 12.25 -13.53 12.72
N ASN A 88 11.87 -14.09 13.88
CA ASN A 88 12.82 -14.46 14.93
C ASN A 88 13.89 -15.48 14.48
N ASN A 89 13.63 -16.20 13.38
CA ASN A 89 14.59 -17.08 12.73
C ASN A 89 15.12 -16.42 11.45
N LEU A 90 15.83 -15.30 11.59
CA LEU A 90 16.36 -14.46 10.49
C LEU A 90 16.96 -15.22 9.30
N LYS A 91 17.66 -16.34 9.54
CA LYS A 91 18.21 -17.20 8.47
C LYS A 91 17.13 -17.89 7.64
N VAL A 92 16.07 -18.36 8.30
CA VAL A 92 14.90 -19.00 7.66
C VAL A 92 14.04 -17.93 6.99
N THR A 93 13.82 -16.77 7.60
CA THR A 93 13.07 -15.66 6.98
C THR A 93 13.77 -15.17 5.72
N ALA A 94 15.09 -14.94 5.80
CA ALA A 94 15.88 -14.53 4.65
C ALA A 94 15.89 -15.61 3.57
N GLY A 95 16.01 -16.89 3.94
CA GLY A 95 15.93 -18.01 3.00
C GLY A 95 14.57 -18.12 2.31
N VAL A 96 13.46 -17.94 3.04
CA VAL A 96 12.10 -17.94 2.48
C VAL A 96 11.89 -16.72 1.57
N PHE A 97 12.35 -15.54 1.98
CA PHE A 97 12.22 -14.32 1.18
C PHE A 97 13.07 -14.39 -0.10
N ILE A 98 14.33 -14.83 0.00
CA ILE A 98 15.20 -15.06 -1.16
C ILE A 98 14.62 -16.15 -2.06
N GLY A 99 14.09 -17.24 -1.49
CA GLY A 99 13.44 -18.31 -2.24
C GLY A 99 12.21 -17.82 -3.00
N LEU A 100 11.35 -17.02 -2.37
CA LEU A 100 10.19 -16.41 -3.02
C LEU A 100 10.60 -15.44 -4.13
N VAL A 101 11.56 -14.55 -3.87
CA VAL A 101 12.09 -13.62 -4.88
C VAL A 101 12.73 -14.39 -6.03
N ALA A 102 13.46 -15.48 -5.76
CA ALA A 102 14.06 -16.31 -6.79
C ALA A 102 13.01 -17.05 -7.62
N ILE A 103 11.97 -17.61 -6.99
CA ILE A 103 10.86 -18.27 -7.70
C ILE A 103 10.13 -17.27 -8.60
N ILE A 104 9.82 -16.07 -8.09
CA ILE A 104 9.15 -15.02 -8.89
C ILE A 104 10.09 -14.54 -10.01
N ALA A 105 11.39 -14.34 -9.74
CA ALA A 105 12.36 -13.94 -10.76
C ALA A 105 12.52 -14.99 -11.86
N LEU A 106 12.50 -16.28 -11.51
CA LEU A 106 12.52 -17.36 -12.48
C LEU A 106 11.21 -17.35 -13.30
N LEU A 107 10.05 -17.27 -12.65
CA LEU A 107 8.76 -17.18 -13.33
C LEU A 107 8.69 -16.00 -14.30
N ASP A 108 9.24 -14.84 -13.95
CA ASP A 108 9.26 -13.66 -14.82
C ASP A 108 10.27 -13.76 -15.98
N ILE A 109 11.40 -14.45 -15.78
CA ILE A 109 12.37 -14.70 -16.86
C ILE A 109 11.80 -15.72 -17.85
N PHE A 110 11.02 -16.69 -17.37
CA PHE A 110 10.48 -17.78 -18.20
C PHE A 110 9.07 -17.50 -18.75
N SER A 111 8.30 -16.59 -18.17
CA SER A 111 6.95 -16.21 -18.64
C SER A 111 6.92 -15.65 -20.08
N PRO A 112 7.91 -14.88 -20.57
CA PRO A 112 7.96 -14.44 -21.96
C PRO A 112 8.22 -15.56 -22.98
N LEU A 113 8.65 -16.76 -22.52
CA LEU A 113 9.03 -17.89 -23.37
C LEU A 113 7.86 -18.85 -23.64
N ASP A 114 6.77 -18.76 -22.87
CA ASP A 114 5.59 -19.60 -23.04
C ASP A 114 4.37 -18.73 -23.40
N THR A 115 3.91 -18.84 -24.65
CA THR A 115 2.77 -18.07 -25.19
C THR A 115 1.42 -18.74 -24.93
N THR A 116 1.37 -19.83 -24.14
CA THR A 116 0.13 -20.50 -23.81
C THR A 116 -0.57 -19.82 -22.62
N ASP A 117 -1.88 -19.59 -22.73
CA ASP A 117 -2.70 -18.97 -21.69
C ASP A 117 -2.47 -19.68 -20.35
N ASP A 118 -1.94 -18.95 -19.36
CA ASP A 118 -1.62 -19.45 -18.01
C ASP A 118 -2.85 -20.19 -17.41
N PRO A 119 -2.87 -21.53 -17.44
CA PRO A 119 -4.09 -22.29 -17.17
C PRO A 119 -4.44 -22.30 -15.68
N LEU A 120 -3.54 -21.82 -14.83
CA LEU A 120 -3.66 -21.86 -13.37
C LEU A 120 -3.75 -20.46 -12.76
N PHE A 121 -3.73 -19.38 -13.56
CA PHE A 121 -3.72 -17.98 -13.09
C PHE A 121 -2.60 -17.71 -12.06
N ILE A 122 -1.52 -18.49 -12.03
CA ILE A 122 -0.50 -18.42 -10.98
C ILE A 122 0.31 -17.13 -11.10
N SER A 123 0.57 -16.66 -12.32
CA SER A 123 1.21 -15.36 -12.59
C SER A 123 0.47 -14.20 -11.93
N SER A 124 -0.86 -14.30 -11.89
CA SER A 124 -1.71 -13.36 -11.18
C SER A 124 -1.48 -13.51 -9.66
N TYR A 125 -1.77 -14.63 -9.01
CA TYR A 125 -1.85 -14.70 -7.54
C TYR A 125 -0.56 -14.47 -6.71
N SER A 126 0.58 -14.19 -7.33
CA SER A 126 1.81 -13.65 -6.71
C SER A 126 1.55 -12.45 -5.77
N PHE A 127 0.45 -11.71 -5.97
CA PHE A 127 0.10 -10.50 -5.22
C PHE A 127 -0.04 -10.69 -3.70
N ILE A 128 -0.60 -11.80 -3.23
CA ILE A 128 -0.94 -11.99 -1.79
C ILE A 128 0.34 -12.05 -0.93
N TRP A 129 1.42 -12.55 -1.50
CA TRP A 129 2.70 -12.69 -0.82
C TRP A 129 3.54 -11.41 -0.87
N ILE A 130 3.41 -10.61 -1.92
CA ILE A 130 4.16 -9.35 -2.09
C ILE A 130 3.80 -8.34 -0.99
N TRP A 131 2.50 -8.17 -0.70
CA TRP A 131 2.05 -7.26 0.37
C TRP A 131 2.50 -7.72 1.75
N SER A 132 2.48 -9.03 1.98
CA SER A 132 3.04 -9.64 3.19
C SER A 132 4.55 -9.41 3.30
N GLY A 133 5.27 -9.44 2.18
CA GLY A 133 6.70 -9.11 2.11
C GLY A 133 6.98 -7.67 2.53
N TYR A 134 6.25 -6.69 1.98
CA TYR A 134 6.35 -5.28 2.40
C TYR A 134 6.04 -5.10 3.90
N TYR A 135 5.04 -5.80 4.41
CA TYR A 135 4.71 -5.80 5.83
C TYR A 135 5.86 -6.35 6.70
N ILE A 136 6.43 -7.51 6.32
CA ILE A 136 7.57 -8.11 7.01
C ILE A 136 8.77 -7.17 7.03
N VAL A 137 9.08 -6.52 5.90
CA VAL A 137 10.15 -5.52 5.82
C VAL A 137 9.90 -4.38 6.81
N GLY A 138 8.67 -3.85 6.84
CA GLY A 138 8.26 -2.85 7.83
C GLY A 138 8.46 -3.30 9.27
N HIS A 139 8.03 -4.53 9.59
CA HIS A 139 8.16 -5.14 10.90
C HIS A 139 9.63 -5.26 11.32
N VAL A 140 10.51 -5.75 10.44
CA VAL A 140 11.97 -5.83 10.69
C VAL A 140 12.57 -4.44 10.93
N LEU A 141 12.11 -3.42 10.21
CA LEU A 141 12.53 -2.03 10.44
C LEU A 141 12.04 -1.48 11.78
N GLY A 142 10.92 -1.99 12.31
CA GLY A 142 10.37 -1.61 13.63
C GLY A 142 11.20 -2.10 14.81
N GLU A 143 11.96 -3.18 14.64
CA GLU A 143 12.83 -3.72 15.67
C GLU A 143 13.92 -2.72 16.10
N ALA A 144 14.49 -2.90 17.29
CA ALA A 144 15.59 -2.07 17.77
C ALA A 144 16.79 -1.95 16.78
N PRO A 145 17.30 -3.04 16.17
CA PRO A 145 18.32 -2.94 15.13
C PRO A 145 17.84 -2.22 13.87
N GLY A 146 16.62 -2.48 13.41
CA GLY A 146 16.02 -1.83 12.23
C GLY A 146 15.92 -0.32 12.39
N ARG A 147 15.39 0.15 13.53
CA ARG A 147 15.31 1.58 13.85
C ARG A 147 16.68 2.23 13.97
N ARG A 148 17.67 1.54 14.54
CA ARG A 148 19.04 2.06 14.58
C ARG A 148 19.62 2.20 13.17
N PHE A 149 19.32 1.27 12.28
CA PHE A 149 19.73 1.31 10.87
C PHE A 149 19.12 2.51 10.12
N THR A 150 17.82 2.76 10.24
CA THR A 150 17.16 3.88 9.55
C THR A 150 17.65 5.25 10.01
N LYS A 151 18.08 5.38 11.26
CA LYS A 151 18.64 6.63 11.82
C LYS A 151 20.11 6.86 11.50
N GLN A 152 20.80 5.94 10.83
CA GLN A 152 22.21 6.14 10.48
C GLN A 152 22.37 7.26 9.44
N PRO A 153 23.29 8.23 9.64
CA PRO A 153 23.49 9.32 8.69
C PRO A 153 23.84 8.86 7.26
N LYS A 154 24.60 7.76 7.14
CA LYS A 154 24.95 7.15 5.86
C LYS A 154 23.73 6.62 5.12
N VAL A 155 22.84 5.92 5.83
CA VAL A 155 21.60 5.36 5.27
C VAL A 155 20.66 6.48 4.83
N LEU A 156 20.53 7.53 5.66
CA LEU A 156 19.75 8.72 5.30
C LEU A 156 20.31 9.43 4.07
N LEU A 157 21.64 9.58 3.97
CA LEU A 157 22.29 10.18 2.81
C LEU A 157 22.04 9.35 1.54
N VAL A 158 22.19 8.04 1.62
CA VAL A 158 21.91 7.11 0.52
C VAL A 158 20.45 7.23 0.08
N ALA A 159 19.49 7.23 1.01
CA ALA A 159 18.07 7.43 0.70
C ALA A 159 17.82 8.75 -0.03
N LYS A 160 18.39 9.87 0.46
CA LYS A 160 18.27 11.19 -0.20
C LYS A 160 18.81 11.18 -1.63
N LEU A 161 19.95 10.53 -1.85
CA LEU A 161 20.60 10.47 -3.15
C LEU A 161 19.89 9.52 -4.12
N LEU A 162 19.28 8.45 -3.63
CA LEU A 162 18.66 7.41 -4.47
C LEU A 162 17.21 7.69 -4.86
N VAL A 163 16.44 8.48 -4.11
CA VAL A 163 15.02 8.75 -4.41
C VAL A 163 14.80 9.29 -5.82
N VAL A 164 15.63 10.25 -6.26
CA VAL A 164 15.50 10.85 -7.60
C VAL A 164 15.92 9.87 -8.69
N PRO A 165 17.11 9.23 -8.65
CA PRO A 165 17.50 8.21 -9.63
C PRO A 165 16.53 7.04 -9.73
N ILE A 166 16.06 6.49 -8.60
CA ILE A 166 15.07 5.40 -8.60
C ILE A 166 13.78 5.89 -9.26
N GLY A 167 13.32 7.09 -8.92
CA GLY A 167 12.11 7.66 -9.52
C GLY A 167 12.21 7.83 -11.04
N ILE A 168 13.36 8.32 -11.53
CA ILE A 168 13.64 8.45 -12.96
C ILE A 168 13.68 7.07 -13.63
N SER A 169 14.43 6.12 -13.06
CA SER A 169 14.56 4.76 -13.57
C SER A 169 13.20 4.08 -13.70
N MET A 170 12.41 4.15 -12.63
CA MET A 170 11.08 3.56 -12.57
C MET A 170 10.12 4.22 -13.58
N PHE A 171 10.17 5.54 -13.78
CA PHE A 171 9.39 6.20 -14.84
C PHE A 171 9.71 5.68 -16.24
N PHE A 172 11.00 5.51 -16.57
CA PHE A 172 11.41 4.97 -17.86
C PHE A 172 11.05 3.49 -18.00
N TYR A 173 11.17 2.72 -16.93
CA TYR A 173 10.80 1.30 -16.89
C TYR A 173 9.30 1.10 -17.15
N GLU A 174 8.45 1.83 -16.43
CA GLU A 174 6.99 1.83 -16.65
C GLU A 174 6.63 2.23 -18.09
N ARG A 175 7.31 3.25 -18.63
CA ARG A 175 7.11 3.68 -20.01
C ARG A 175 7.51 2.58 -21.00
N TYR A 176 8.63 1.90 -20.76
CA TYR A 176 9.10 0.79 -21.58
C TYR A 176 8.09 -0.36 -21.57
N LEU A 177 7.64 -0.82 -20.40
CA LEU A 177 6.61 -1.85 -20.27
C LEU A 177 5.33 -1.46 -21.01
N SER A 178 4.81 -0.25 -20.76
CA SER A 178 3.57 0.22 -21.40
C SER A 178 3.61 0.27 -22.93
N THR A 179 4.80 0.23 -23.54
CA THR A 179 5.00 0.30 -25.00
C THR A 179 5.45 -1.02 -25.61
N HIS A 180 5.99 -1.96 -24.83
CA HIS A 180 6.62 -3.18 -25.35
C HIS A 180 6.04 -4.49 -24.81
N THR A 181 5.20 -4.47 -23.76
CA THR A 181 4.52 -5.67 -23.24
C THR A 181 3.03 -5.69 -23.60
N LEU A 182 2.51 -6.86 -23.97
CA LEU A 182 1.09 -7.09 -24.22
C LEU A 182 0.28 -6.84 -22.93
N ILE A 183 -0.82 -6.09 -23.06
CA ILE A 183 -1.73 -5.68 -21.97
C ILE A 183 -2.29 -6.87 -21.16
N SER A 184 -2.24 -8.10 -21.70
CA SER A 184 -2.79 -9.30 -21.08
C SER A 184 -1.85 -10.04 -20.15
N VAL A 185 -0.54 -9.74 -20.15
CA VAL A 185 0.39 -10.39 -19.23
C VAL A 185 0.47 -9.50 -18.00
N ALA A 186 -0.35 -9.82 -17.00
CA ALA A 186 -0.19 -9.34 -15.63
C ALA A 186 1.07 -9.95 -14.98
N GLY A 187 2.18 -9.98 -15.72
CA GLY A 187 3.50 -10.31 -15.21
C GLY A 187 3.99 -9.10 -14.46
N TRP A 188 3.63 -9.01 -13.19
CA TRP A 188 4.16 -8.00 -12.29
C TRP A 188 5.64 -8.31 -12.05
N PHE A 189 6.49 -7.76 -12.91
CA PHE A 189 7.90 -8.14 -13.00
C PHE A 189 8.64 -7.89 -11.67
N VAL A 190 9.59 -8.77 -11.31
CA VAL A 190 10.48 -8.64 -10.15
C VAL A 190 11.19 -7.29 -10.17
N LEU A 191 11.54 -6.80 -11.36
CA LEU A 191 12.18 -5.50 -11.50
C LEU A 191 11.23 -4.35 -11.14
N GLU A 192 9.94 -4.44 -11.46
CA GLU A 192 8.91 -3.49 -11.02
C GLU A 192 8.83 -3.46 -9.49
N HIS A 193 8.71 -4.64 -8.86
CA HIS A 193 8.64 -4.78 -7.41
C HIS A 193 9.92 -4.38 -6.69
N LEU A 194 11.08 -4.55 -7.33
CA LEU A 194 12.37 -4.08 -6.82
C LEU A 194 12.44 -2.56 -6.84
N HIS A 195 11.98 -1.91 -7.91
CA HIS A 195 11.89 -0.44 -7.98
C HIS A 195 10.92 0.08 -6.91
N LEU A 196 9.74 -0.53 -6.79
CA LEU A 196 8.74 -0.19 -5.78
C LEU A 196 9.30 -0.34 -4.36
N LEU A 197 9.94 -1.48 -4.07
CA LEU A 197 10.57 -1.73 -2.77
C LEU A 197 11.65 -0.71 -2.46
N ALA A 198 12.57 -0.47 -3.40
CA ALA A 198 13.66 0.48 -3.22
C ALA A 198 13.14 1.92 -3.00
N MET A 199 12.15 2.34 -3.79
CA MET A 199 11.53 3.65 -3.66
C MET A 199 10.79 3.79 -2.32
N SER A 200 9.97 2.81 -1.96
CA SER A 200 9.22 2.84 -0.69
C SER A 200 10.14 2.78 0.52
N LEU A 201 11.23 2.01 0.48
CA LEU A 201 12.25 2.01 1.55
C LEU A 201 12.96 3.35 1.67
N ALA A 202 13.37 3.95 0.54
CA ALA A 202 14.04 5.23 0.56
C ALA A 202 13.12 6.33 1.11
N LEU A 203 11.85 6.36 0.67
CA LEU A 203 10.84 7.25 1.22
C LEU A 203 10.58 6.99 2.71
N PHE A 204 10.47 5.72 3.12
CA PHE A 204 10.29 5.36 4.53
C PHE A 204 11.44 5.90 5.40
N VAL A 205 12.70 5.70 4.99
CA VAL A 205 13.87 6.24 5.69
C VAL A 205 13.81 7.77 5.75
N LEU A 206 13.44 8.43 4.66
CA LEU A 206 13.28 9.89 4.67
C LEU A 206 12.22 10.32 5.70
N PHE A 207 11.02 9.73 5.64
CA PHE A 207 9.90 10.06 6.52
C PHE A 207 10.17 9.76 7.99
N ASP A 208 10.80 8.62 8.29
CA ASP A 208 11.19 8.26 9.65
C ASP A 208 12.18 9.29 10.22
N ASN A 209 13.02 9.91 9.39
CA ASN A 209 13.99 10.92 9.82
C ASN A 209 13.48 12.37 9.72
N ILE A 210 12.20 12.61 9.42
CA ILE A 210 11.65 13.96 9.42
C ILE A 210 11.41 14.43 10.86
N ASP A 211 12.10 15.51 11.24
CA ASP A 211 11.80 16.27 12.45
C ASP A 211 10.97 17.52 12.10
N ILE A 212 9.65 17.44 12.32
CA ILE A 212 8.74 18.55 12.04
C ILE A 212 8.78 19.55 13.20
N LYS A 213 9.51 20.65 13.01
CA LYS A 213 9.61 21.73 14.02
C LYS A 213 8.44 22.71 14.00
N ASN A 214 7.76 22.86 12.86
CA ASN A 214 6.69 23.84 12.70
C ASN A 214 5.38 23.36 13.34
N ARG A 215 4.89 24.10 14.35
CA ARG A 215 3.64 23.80 15.07
C ARG A 215 2.43 23.67 14.15
N LEU A 216 2.31 24.51 13.11
CA LEU A 216 1.18 24.44 12.17
C LEU A 216 1.18 23.11 11.41
N ILE A 217 2.35 22.69 10.91
CA ILE A 217 2.50 21.42 10.19
C ILE A 217 2.20 20.25 11.14
N ILE A 218 2.69 20.29 12.38
CA ILE A 218 2.37 19.28 13.39
C ILE A 218 0.86 19.16 13.61
N THR A 219 0.16 20.28 13.74
CA THR A 219 -1.30 20.29 13.93
C THR A 219 -2.03 19.71 12.72
N ILE A 220 -1.61 20.06 11.50
CA ILE A 220 -2.18 19.52 10.26
C ILE A 220 -1.96 18.02 10.18
N VAL A 221 -0.73 17.55 10.41
CA VAL A 221 -0.39 16.12 10.39
C VAL A 221 -1.22 15.37 11.44
N LYS A 222 -1.30 15.86 12.68
CA LYS A 222 -2.14 15.26 13.74
C LYS A 222 -3.62 15.22 13.37
N PHE A 223 -4.11 16.18 12.60
CA PHE A 223 -5.47 16.18 12.09
C PHE A 223 -5.67 15.11 11.02
N ILE A 224 -4.76 15.01 10.05
CA ILE A 224 -4.85 14.09 8.90
C ILE A 224 -4.57 12.63 9.30
N SER A 225 -3.52 12.36 10.08
CA SER A 225 -3.00 11.00 10.32
C SER A 225 -4.06 9.99 10.81
N PRO A 226 -4.92 10.30 11.79
CA PRO A 226 -5.93 9.35 12.27
C PRO A 226 -7.01 9.02 11.22
N ALA A 227 -7.18 9.87 10.21
CA ALA A 227 -8.18 9.70 9.17
C ALA A 227 -7.69 8.91 7.96
N MET A 228 -6.39 8.58 7.86
CA MET A 228 -5.80 8.02 6.63
C MET A 228 -6.41 6.67 6.20
N VAL A 229 -6.73 5.79 7.15
CA VAL A 229 -7.45 4.53 6.84
C VAL A 229 -8.85 4.82 6.32
N GLY A 230 -9.54 5.79 6.92
CA GLY A 230 -10.85 6.23 6.45
C GLY A 230 -10.79 6.86 5.06
N VAL A 231 -9.79 7.69 4.78
CA VAL A 231 -9.54 8.28 3.46
C VAL A 231 -9.37 7.18 2.42
N TYR A 232 -8.56 6.16 2.73
CA TYR A 232 -8.41 4.99 1.87
C TYR A 232 -9.75 4.28 1.61
N ILE A 233 -10.69 4.31 2.56
CA ILE A 233 -12.00 3.69 2.40
C ILE A 233 -12.98 4.56 1.60
N VAL A 234 -12.99 5.87 1.82
CA VAL A 234 -14.04 6.76 1.26
C VAL A 234 -13.65 7.42 -0.05
N HIS A 235 -12.36 7.46 -0.40
CA HIS A 235 -11.89 8.28 -1.53
C HIS A 235 -12.50 7.90 -2.88
N TYR A 236 -12.81 6.62 -3.13
CA TYR A 236 -13.50 6.21 -4.36
C TYR A 236 -14.93 6.76 -4.43
N SER A 237 -15.66 6.76 -3.30
CA SER A 237 -17.01 7.33 -3.23
C SER A 237 -16.99 8.85 -3.40
N VAL A 238 -16.02 9.53 -2.77
CA VAL A 238 -15.81 10.98 -2.92
C VAL A 238 -15.44 11.34 -4.36
N PHE A 239 -14.50 10.59 -4.95
CA PHE A 239 -14.11 10.74 -6.35
C PHE A 239 -15.32 10.60 -7.27
N TYR A 240 -16.08 9.51 -7.14
CA TYR A 240 -17.29 9.27 -7.94
C TYR A 240 -18.30 10.42 -7.83
N PHE A 241 -18.56 10.91 -6.61
CA PHE A 241 -19.48 12.01 -6.41
C PHE A 241 -19.03 13.28 -7.13
N ILE A 242 -17.73 13.62 -7.05
CA ILE A 242 -17.20 14.83 -7.69
C ILE A 242 -17.23 14.73 -9.21
N ILE A 243 -16.83 13.59 -9.80
CA ILE A 243 -16.85 13.42 -11.27
C ILE A 243 -18.27 13.34 -11.84
N THR A 244 -19.27 13.01 -11.01
CA THR A 244 -20.68 13.05 -11.43
C THR A 244 -21.17 14.50 -11.55
N LEU A 245 -20.59 15.42 -10.79
CA LEU A 245 -20.99 16.83 -10.77
C LEU A 245 -20.22 17.70 -11.78
N TYR A 246 -19.04 17.27 -12.22
CA TYR A 246 -18.17 18.07 -13.08
C TYR A 246 -17.34 17.20 -14.02
N ASP A 247 -17.20 17.63 -15.27
CA ASP A 247 -16.35 16.96 -16.26
C ASP A 247 -14.92 17.54 -16.24
N PHE A 248 -13.93 16.68 -15.98
CA PHE A 248 -12.53 17.05 -15.82
C PHE A 248 -11.74 16.74 -17.10
N GLN A 249 -11.91 17.57 -18.13
CA GLN A 249 -11.27 17.33 -19.44
C GLN A 249 -9.77 17.66 -19.48
N SER A 250 -9.32 18.68 -18.75
CA SER A 250 -7.91 19.12 -18.77
C SER A 250 -7.03 18.37 -17.77
N ALA A 251 -5.74 18.21 -18.07
CA ALA A 251 -4.78 17.57 -17.17
C ALA A 251 -4.62 18.31 -15.83
N LEU A 252 -4.67 19.66 -15.85
CA LEU A 252 -4.63 20.49 -14.66
C LEU A 252 -5.86 20.23 -13.77
N LEU A 253 -7.05 20.15 -14.37
CA LEU A 253 -8.29 19.86 -13.65
C LEU A 253 -8.25 18.46 -13.00
N LYS A 254 -7.69 17.45 -13.68
CA LYS A 254 -7.47 16.12 -13.09
C LYS A 254 -6.51 16.13 -11.91
N PHE A 255 -5.47 16.97 -11.95
CA PHE A 255 -4.56 17.12 -10.81
C PHE A 255 -5.25 17.79 -9.62
N ILE A 256 -6.00 18.86 -9.87
CA ILE A 256 -6.78 19.56 -8.84
C ILE A 256 -7.83 18.62 -8.23
N LEU A 257 -8.48 17.79 -9.06
CA LEU A 257 -9.45 16.78 -8.60
C LEU A 257 -8.83 15.86 -7.55
N LEU A 258 -7.60 15.37 -7.74
CA LEU A 258 -6.94 14.51 -6.74
C LEU A 258 -6.72 15.21 -5.40
N ILE A 259 -6.32 16.48 -5.43
CA ILE A 259 -6.14 17.27 -4.22
C ILE A 259 -7.49 17.47 -3.51
N ILE A 260 -8.54 17.81 -4.27
CA ILE A 260 -9.90 18.00 -3.72
C ILE A 260 -10.41 16.68 -3.12
N VAL A 261 -10.28 15.56 -3.84
CA VAL A 261 -10.69 14.24 -3.37
C VAL A 261 -9.97 13.90 -2.07
N PHE A 262 -8.67 14.15 -1.97
CA PHE A 262 -7.92 13.93 -0.74
C PHE A 262 -8.45 14.80 0.41
N ILE A 263 -8.60 16.11 0.21
CA ILE A 263 -9.07 17.04 1.25
C ILE A 263 -10.49 16.66 1.72
N VAL A 264 -11.41 16.45 0.78
CA VAL A 264 -12.79 16.08 1.10
C VAL A 264 -12.84 14.72 1.80
N SER A 265 -12.05 13.74 1.35
CA SER A 265 -11.97 12.43 2.01
C SER A 265 -11.44 12.53 3.44
N VAL A 266 -10.47 13.40 3.69
CA VAL A 266 -9.97 13.67 5.06
C VAL A 266 -11.09 14.25 5.90
N LEU A 267 -11.79 15.27 5.41
CA LEU A 267 -12.87 15.93 6.16
C LEU A 267 -14.02 14.96 6.45
N VAL A 268 -14.48 14.20 5.45
CA VAL A 268 -15.53 13.18 5.61
C VAL A 268 -15.09 12.13 6.62
N SER A 269 -13.86 11.62 6.50
CA SER A 269 -13.33 10.62 7.43
C SER A 269 -13.24 11.17 8.85
N ARG A 270 -12.80 12.42 9.03
CA ARG A 270 -12.77 13.09 10.34
C ARG A 270 -14.16 13.23 10.94
N LEU A 271 -15.17 13.58 10.15
CA LEU A 271 -16.56 13.64 10.60
C LEU A 271 -17.07 12.27 11.04
N LEU A 272 -16.81 11.22 10.24
CA LEU A 272 -17.18 9.85 10.58
C LEU A 272 -16.47 9.34 11.85
N LEU A 273 -15.25 9.79 12.14
CA LEU A 273 -14.53 9.46 13.36
C LEU A 273 -15.14 10.09 14.63
N LEU A 274 -15.94 11.15 14.51
CA LEU A 274 -16.56 11.80 15.69
C LEU A 274 -17.64 10.94 16.34
N ASN A 275 -18.24 10.01 15.61
CA ASN A 275 -19.27 9.11 16.12
C ASN A 275 -18.72 7.68 16.24
N ARG A 276 -18.88 7.09 17.42
CA ARG A 276 -18.38 5.73 17.75
C ARG A 276 -18.87 4.63 16.81
N PHE A 277 -20.07 4.79 16.23
CA PHE A 277 -20.64 3.79 15.32
C PHE A 277 -20.03 3.91 13.92
N THR A 278 -19.91 5.13 13.40
CA THR A 278 -19.31 5.40 12.09
C THR A 278 -17.79 5.21 12.10
N ALA A 279 -17.12 5.47 13.22
CA ALA A 279 -15.68 5.23 13.35
C ALA A 279 -15.31 3.74 13.11
N ARG A 280 -16.13 2.80 13.61
CA ARG A 280 -15.94 1.35 13.42
C ARG A 280 -16.06 0.89 11.97
N ILE A 281 -16.60 1.73 11.10
CA ILE A 281 -16.81 1.46 9.67
C ILE A 281 -15.61 1.89 8.83
N ILE A 282 -14.72 2.72 9.39
CA ILE A 282 -13.62 3.35 8.66
C ILE A 282 -12.25 3.21 9.35
N THR A 283 -12.17 2.45 10.45
CA THR A 283 -10.92 2.21 11.19
C THR A 283 -10.83 0.80 11.76
N PHE A 284 -9.60 0.30 11.88
CA PHE A 284 -9.27 -1.01 12.46
C PHE A 284 -7.92 -0.96 13.20
#